data_AF-A0A1X2ACR8-F1
#
_entry.id   AF-A0A1X2ACR8-F1
#
_cell.length_a   1.000
_cell.length_b   1.000
_cell.length_c   1.000
_cell.angle_alpha   90.00
_cell.angle_beta   90.00
_cell.angle_gamma   90.00
#
_symmetry.space_group_name_H-M   'P 1'
#
loop_
_entity.id
_entity.type
_entity.pdbx_description
1 polymer ?
#
loop_
_entity_poly.entity_id
_entity_poly.type
_entity_poly.pdbx_seq_one_letter_code
_entity_poly.pdbx_strand_id
1 'polypeptide(L)'
;MATTTDVVHRRWWSAYRRHGYFFRAAAMLTISLGVLIHLYRVVFGDALTLKYAMTLTTDRILLVPMTYAAVTGILVYRRVRFANKPHRAFFTASLVYIAGSVPLHVYCSYVTEDLSLYMWFGRWFSYLLLIAVYPAFLTMFGRLRYKD
;
A
#
# COMPACT_ATOMS: atom_id res chain seq x y z
N MET A 1 -40.40 1.98 -14.10
CA MET A 1 -39.45 1.85 -15.21
C MET A 1 -38.05 1.72 -14.62
N ALA A 2 -37.44 0.54 -14.70
CA ALA A 2 -36.04 0.34 -14.33
C ALA A 2 -35.18 0.74 -15.53
N THR A 3 -34.57 1.92 -15.45
CA THR A 3 -33.67 2.45 -16.47
C THR A 3 -32.47 1.51 -16.61
N THR A 4 -32.06 1.22 -17.85
CA THR A 4 -30.92 0.34 -18.19
C THR A 4 -29.61 0.77 -17.51
N THR A 5 -29.49 2.05 -17.16
CA THR A 5 -28.41 2.60 -16.34
C THR A 5 -28.34 2.03 -14.92
N ASP A 6 -29.47 1.76 -14.26
CA ASP A 6 -29.49 1.22 -12.88
C ASP A 6 -28.96 -0.22 -12.84
N VAL A 7 -29.33 -1.02 -13.85
CA VAL A 7 -28.86 -2.41 -13.99
C VAL A 7 -27.36 -2.45 -14.28
N VAL A 8 -26.86 -1.56 -15.14
CA VAL A 8 -25.42 -1.46 -15.43
C VAL A 8 -24.64 -0.97 -14.20
N HIS A 9 -25.16 0.02 -13.47
CA HIS A 9 -24.52 0.52 -12.25
C HIS A 9 -24.44 -0.54 -11.15
N ARG A 10 -25.52 -1.29 -10.92
CA ARG A 10 -25.53 -2.42 -9.98
C ARG A 10 -24.55 -3.51 -10.40
N ARG A 11 -24.44 -3.80 -11.71
CA ARG A 11 -23.51 -4.80 -12.25
C ARG A 11 -22.05 -4.38 -12.02
N TRP A 12 -21.70 -3.13 -12.34
CA TRP A 12 -20.36 -2.56 -12.13
C TRP A 12 -19.98 -2.51 -10.64
N TRP A 13 -20.87 -2.02 -9.78
CA TRP A 13 -20.64 -1.99 -8.33
C TRP A 13 -20.48 -3.38 -7.72
N SER A 14 -21.20 -4.39 -8.21
CA SER A 14 -21.02 -5.78 -7.75
C SER A 14 -19.71 -6.39 -8.25
N ALA A 15 -19.27 -6.06 -9.47
CA ALA A 15 -18.00 -6.53 -10.03
C ALA A 15 -16.81 -5.90 -9.29
N TYR A 16 -16.87 -4.60 -9.02
CA TYR A 16 -15.89 -3.86 -8.23
C TYR A 16 -15.78 -4.39 -6.80
N ARG A 17 -16.92 -4.68 -6.14
CA ARG A 17 -16.95 -5.32 -4.81
C ARG A 17 -16.42 -6.76 -4.83
N ARG A 18 -16.70 -7.55 -5.87
CA ARG A 18 -16.19 -8.92 -6.03
C ARG A 18 -14.68 -8.96 -6.27
N HIS A 19 -14.11 -7.95 -6.93
CA HIS A 19 -12.66 -7.79 -7.08
C HIS A 19 -11.96 -7.24 -5.81
N GLY A 20 -12.69 -7.09 -4.70
CA GLY A 20 -12.14 -6.55 -3.47
C GLY A 20 -11.68 -5.10 -3.61
N TYR A 21 -12.44 -4.28 -4.36
CA TYR A 21 -12.16 -2.84 -4.56
C TYR A 21 -10.81 -2.55 -5.24
N PHE A 22 -10.25 -3.47 -6.04
CA PHE A 22 -8.88 -3.36 -6.59
C PHE A 22 -7.79 -3.16 -5.51
N PHE A 23 -8.06 -3.55 -4.27
CA PHE A 23 -7.10 -3.48 -3.16
C PHE A 23 -5.74 -4.08 -3.55
N ARG A 24 -5.75 -5.25 -4.20
CA ARG A 24 -4.54 -5.93 -4.64
C ARG A 24 -3.67 -5.06 -5.56
N ALA A 25 -4.27 -4.40 -6.56
CA ALA A 25 -3.53 -3.56 -7.50
C ALA A 25 -2.94 -2.33 -6.80
N ALA A 26 -3.73 -1.67 -5.95
CA ALA A 26 -3.27 -0.51 -5.19
C ALA A 26 -2.17 -0.87 -4.18
N ALA A 27 -2.30 -1.99 -3.48
CA ALA A 27 -1.30 -2.49 -2.54
C ALA A 27 0.00 -2.88 -3.27
N MET A 28 -0.09 -3.58 -4.40
CA MET A 28 1.08 -3.92 -5.21
C MET A 28 1.75 -2.67 -5.77
N LEU A 29 1.00 -1.68 -6.24
CA LEU A 29 1.55 -0.43 -6.76
C LEU A 29 2.27 0.36 -5.66
N THR A 30 1.65 0.46 -4.47
CA THR A 30 2.25 1.11 -3.29
C THR A 30 3.57 0.45 -2.92
N ILE A 31 3.60 -0.88 -2.85
CA ILE A 31 4.81 -1.63 -2.51
C ILE A 31 5.87 -1.46 -3.59
N SER A 32 5.51 -1.53 -4.87
CA SER A 32 6.46 -1.35 -5.97
C SER A 32 7.10 0.05 -5.96
N LEU A 33 6.31 1.10 -5.71
CA LEU A 33 6.85 2.46 -5.54
C LEU A 33 7.79 2.53 -4.32
N GLY A 34 7.39 1.92 -3.20
CA GLY A 34 8.24 1.79 -2.02
C GLY A 34 9.57 1.10 -2.34
N VAL A 35 9.54 -0.05 -3.02
CA VAL A 35 10.74 -0.79 -3.46
C VAL A 35 11.67 0.10 -4.26
N LEU A 36 11.15 0.87 -5.23
CA LEU A 36 11.98 1.76 -6.05
C LEU A 36 12.66 2.84 -5.21
N ILE A 37 11.93 3.48 -4.29
CA ILE A 37 12.48 4.53 -3.41
C ILE A 37 13.53 3.95 -2.45
N HIS A 38 13.25 2.79 -1.83
CA HIS A 38 14.21 2.15 -0.93
C HIS A 38 15.44 1.61 -1.66
N LEU A 39 15.28 1.10 -2.89
CA LEU A 39 16.40 0.66 -3.71
C LEU A 39 17.27 1.87 -4.11
N TYR A 40 16.66 2.98 -4.49
CA TYR A 40 17.38 4.24 -4.74
C TYR A 40 18.15 4.69 -3.49
N ARG A 41 17.54 4.59 -2.29
CA ARG A 41 18.19 4.89 -1.02
C ARG A 41 19.38 3.99 -0.70
N VAL A 42 19.27 2.69 -0.97
CA VAL A 42 20.36 1.74 -0.73
C VAL A 42 21.52 1.95 -1.72
N VAL A 43 21.22 2.26 -2.98
CA VAL A 43 22.24 2.40 -4.04
C VAL A 43 22.91 3.79 -4.02
N PHE A 44 22.12 4.86 -3.94
CA PHE A 44 22.61 6.25 -4.08
C PHE A 44 22.76 6.98 -2.74
N GLY A 45 22.26 6.41 -1.65
CA GLY A 45 22.35 7.00 -0.31
C GLY A 45 21.30 8.08 -0.04
N ASP A 46 21.27 8.52 1.23
CA ASP A 46 20.18 9.32 1.80
C ASP A 46 20.08 10.72 1.16
N ALA A 47 21.21 11.38 0.91
CA ALA A 47 21.25 12.74 0.35
C ALA A 47 20.71 12.82 -1.09
N LEU A 48 21.11 11.88 -1.96
CA LEU A 48 20.61 11.82 -3.34
C LEU A 48 19.15 11.39 -3.38
N THR A 49 18.74 10.53 -2.45
CA THR A 49 17.35 10.07 -2.35
C THR A 49 16.43 11.22 -1.99
N LEU A 50 16.73 12.01 -0.96
CA LEU A 50 15.93 13.19 -0.59
C LEU A 50 15.87 14.23 -1.72
N LYS A 51 16.94 14.35 -2.51
CA LYS A 51 17.00 15.32 -3.60
C LYS A 51 16.17 14.92 -4.82
N TYR A 52 16.18 13.65 -5.21
CA TYR A 52 15.63 13.21 -6.50
C TYR A 52 14.47 12.22 -6.42
N ALA A 53 14.46 11.33 -5.42
CA ALA A 53 13.48 10.24 -5.34
C ALA A 53 12.40 10.51 -4.29
N MET A 54 12.79 11.04 -3.12
CA MET A 54 11.93 11.27 -1.97
C MET A 54 11.68 12.77 -1.84
N THR A 55 10.96 13.31 -2.82
CA THR A 55 10.46 14.70 -2.83
C THR A 55 9.03 14.75 -2.30
N LEU A 56 8.56 15.92 -1.88
CA LEU A 56 7.17 16.12 -1.40
C LEU A 56 6.15 15.65 -2.44
N THR A 57 6.41 15.96 -3.72
CA THR A 57 5.56 15.52 -4.81
C THR A 57 5.55 13.99 -4.93
N THR A 58 6.72 13.34 -4.86
CA THR A 58 6.78 11.87 -4.94
C THR A 58 6.08 11.22 -3.75
N ASP A 59 6.26 11.75 -2.53
CA ASP A 59 5.62 11.22 -1.32
C ASP A 59 4.09 11.36 -1.39
N ARG A 60 3.58 12.51 -1.87
CA ARG A 60 2.15 12.72 -2.12
C ARG A 60 1.60 11.79 -3.21
N ILE A 61 2.37 11.53 -4.27
CA ILE A 61 1.98 10.55 -5.32
C ILE A 61 1.90 9.14 -4.74
N LEU A 62 2.85 8.74 -3.88
CA LEU A 62 2.85 7.43 -3.22
C LEU A 62 1.69 7.31 -2.21
N LEU A 63 1.35 8.41 -1.53
CA LEU A 63 0.30 8.45 -0.53
C LEU A 63 -1.09 8.10 -1.11
N VAL A 64 -1.38 8.47 -2.36
CA VAL A 64 -2.67 8.20 -3.01
C VAL A 64 -3.00 6.69 -3.08
N PRO A 65 -2.21 5.84 -3.77
CA PRO A 65 -2.47 4.41 -3.84
C PRO A 65 -2.33 3.74 -2.46
N MET A 66 -1.46 4.26 -1.60
CA MET A 66 -1.26 3.75 -0.24
C MET A 66 -2.48 3.94 0.65
N THR A 67 -3.06 5.14 0.64
CA THR A 67 -4.29 5.47 1.38
C THR A 67 -5.46 4.67 0.85
N TYR A 68 -5.57 4.56 -0.49
CA TYR A 68 -6.59 3.73 -1.10
C TYR A 68 -6.45 2.25 -0.68
N ALA A 69 -5.22 1.72 -0.66
CA ALA A 69 -4.95 0.36 -0.19
C ALA A 69 -5.27 0.18 1.30
N ALA A 70 -4.97 1.17 2.16
CA ALA A 70 -5.34 1.12 3.57
C ALA A 70 -6.86 1.03 3.76
N VAL A 71 -7.62 1.94 3.14
CA VAL A 71 -9.08 1.99 3.26
C VAL A 71 -9.72 0.73 2.67
N THR A 72 -9.36 0.37 1.45
CA THR A 72 -9.93 -0.83 0.80
C THR A 72 -9.50 -2.12 1.50
N GLY A 73 -8.30 -2.17 2.09
CA GLY A 73 -7.83 -3.29 2.90
C GLY A 73 -8.67 -3.51 4.16
N ILE A 74 -9.05 -2.43 4.85
CA ILE A 74 -9.96 -2.48 6.00
C ILE A 74 -11.35 -2.95 5.56
N LEU A 75 -11.88 -2.40 4.47
CA LEU A 75 -13.20 -2.77 3.93
C LEU A 75 -13.25 -4.24 3.48
N VAL A 76 -12.17 -4.73 2.86
CA VAL A 76 -12.10 -6.09 2.34
C VAL A 76 -11.71 -7.10 3.42
N TYR A 77 -11.22 -6.67 4.59
CA TYR A 77 -10.76 -7.54 5.69
C TYR A 77 -11.75 -8.66 6.03
N ARG A 78 -13.05 -8.33 6.13
CA ARG A 78 -14.12 -9.32 6.41
C ARG A 78 -14.42 -10.26 5.23
N ARG A 79 -14.02 -9.90 4.02
CA ARG A 79 -14.25 -10.64 2.76
C ARG A 79 -13.05 -11.47 2.30
N VAL A 80 -11.87 -11.30 2.89
CA VAL A 80 -10.69 -12.11 2.54
C VAL A 80 -10.90 -13.56 3.00
N ARG A 81 -10.63 -14.53 2.10
CA ARG A 81 -10.49 -15.95 2.50
C ARG A 81 -9.09 -16.17 3.03
N PHE A 82 -8.96 -16.37 4.34
CA PHE A 82 -7.70 -16.77 4.94
C PHE A 82 -7.55 -18.29 4.86
N ALA A 83 -6.48 -18.76 4.21
CA ALA A 83 -6.18 -20.19 4.14
C ALA A 83 -5.78 -20.77 5.50
N ASN A 84 -4.97 -20.03 6.27
CA ASN A 84 -4.40 -20.47 7.55
C ASN A 84 -4.36 -19.31 8.58
N LYS A 85 -4.25 -19.62 9.88
CA LYS A 85 -4.01 -18.63 10.96
C LYS A 85 -2.80 -17.71 10.69
N PRO A 86 -1.61 -18.21 10.28
CA PRO A 86 -0.48 -17.33 9.91
C PRO A 86 -0.81 -16.40 8.74
N HIS A 87 -1.53 -16.88 7.72
CA HIS A 87 -1.92 -16.03 6.58
C HIS A 87 -2.79 -14.84 7.02
N ARG A 88 -3.68 -15.06 8.00
CA ARG A 88 -4.46 -13.98 8.62
C ARG A 88 -3.60 -13.02 9.43
N ALA A 89 -2.63 -13.52 10.19
CA ALA A 89 -1.70 -12.69 10.95
C ALA A 89 -0.86 -11.81 10.00
N PHE A 90 -0.28 -12.38 8.94
CA PHE A 90 0.47 -11.64 7.93
C PHE A 90 -0.37 -10.57 7.23
N PHE A 91 -1.59 -10.88 6.83
CA PHE A 91 -2.49 -9.89 6.22
C PHE A 91 -2.86 -8.76 7.19
N THR A 92 -3.09 -9.11 8.46
CA THR A 92 -3.39 -8.10 9.49
C THR A 92 -2.18 -7.21 9.74
N ALA A 93 -0.98 -7.79 9.84
CA ALA A 93 0.26 -7.07 10.02
C ALA A 93 0.55 -6.13 8.83
N SER A 94 0.34 -6.59 7.58
CA SER A 94 0.52 -5.75 6.41
C SER A 94 -0.50 -4.61 6.35
N LEU A 95 -1.75 -4.88 6.72
CA LEU A 95 -2.78 -3.85 6.76
C LEU A 95 -2.48 -2.80 7.84
N VAL A 96 -2.06 -3.22 9.03
CA VAL A 96 -1.63 -2.33 10.11
C VAL A 96 -0.41 -1.52 9.68
N TYR A 97 0.55 -2.15 8.99
CA TYR A 97 1.72 -1.45 8.46
C TYR A 97 1.31 -0.37 7.45
N ILE A 98 0.52 -0.71 6.42
CA ILE A 98 0.08 0.26 5.38
C ILE A 98 -0.79 1.35 6.00
N ALA A 99 -1.78 0.98 6.83
CA ALA A 99 -2.69 1.94 7.44
C ALA A 99 -1.98 2.84 8.47
N GLY A 100 -1.01 2.31 9.22
CA GLY A 100 -0.23 3.08 10.18
C GLY A 100 0.83 3.99 9.55
N SER A 101 1.33 3.63 8.36
CA SER A 101 2.27 4.47 7.62
C SER A 101 1.59 5.61 6.86
N VAL A 102 0.30 5.50 6.52
CA VAL A 102 -0.45 6.63 5.92
C VAL A 102 -0.40 7.91 6.77
N PRO A 103 -0.75 7.91 8.08
CA PRO A 103 -0.61 9.09 8.94
C PRO A 103 0.81 9.65 8.97
N LEU A 104 1.83 8.79 8.98
CA LEU A 104 3.22 9.23 8.94
C LEU A 104 3.53 9.98 7.65
N HIS A 105 3.11 9.43 6.49
CA HIS A 105 3.26 10.09 5.20
C HIS A 105 2.47 11.40 5.12
N VAL A 106 1.24 11.44 5.64
CA VAL A 106 0.45 12.69 5.72
C VAL A 106 1.16 13.73 6.58
N TYR A 107 1.69 13.34 7.74
CA TYR A 107 2.38 14.24 8.65
C TYR A 107 3.64 14.83 8.00
N CYS A 108 4.49 14.01 7.41
CA CYS A 108 5.70 14.47 6.73
C CYS A 108 5.38 15.32 5.49
N SER A 109 4.36 14.96 4.70
CA SER A 109 4.03 15.64 3.44
C SER A 109 3.18 16.90 3.55
N TYR A 110 2.32 17.02 4.56
CA TYR A 110 1.36 18.13 4.67
C TYR A 110 1.49 18.94 5.95
N VAL A 111 2.07 18.39 7.02
CA VAL A 111 2.19 19.12 8.31
C VAL A 111 3.58 19.73 8.44
N THR A 112 4.62 18.90 8.35
CA THR A 112 6.01 19.36 8.51
C THR A 112 6.60 19.85 7.20
N GLU A 113 6.08 19.36 6.07
CA GLU A 113 6.66 19.53 4.72
C GLU A 113 8.16 19.17 4.65
N ASP A 114 8.61 18.31 5.57
CA ASP A 114 9.98 17.86 5.69
C ASP A 114 10.04 16.33 5.74
N LEU A 115 10.79 15.78 4.80
CA LEU A 115 10.99 14.35 4.61
C LEU A 115 12.26 13.86 5.33
N SER A 116 13.00 14.74 6.00
CA SER A 116 14.16 14.40 6.83
C SER A 116 13.80 13.44 7.97
N LEU A 117 12.54 13.47 8.46
CA LEU A 117 12.02 12.53 9.45
C LEU A 117 12.16 11.07 9.02
N TYR A 118 12.13 10.77 7.72
CA TYR A 118 12.36 9.41 7.23
C TYR A 118 13.80 8.94 7.37
N MET A 119 14.75 9.86 7.50
CA MET A 119 16.16 9.54 7.72
C MET A 119 16.43 9.11 9.16
N TRP A 120 15.52 9.41 10.09
CA TRP A 120 15.55 8.84 11.43
C TRP A 120 15.45 7.31 11.39
N PHE A 121 14.73 6.77 10.40
CA PHE A 121 14.81 5.35 10.07
C PHE A 121 16.14 5.09 9.35
N GLY A 122 17.08 4.46 10.05
CA GLY A 122 18.39 4.10 9.49
C GLY A 122 18.29 3.18 8.27
N ARG A 123 19.36 3.11 7.47
CA ARG A 123 19.41 2.31 6.23
C ARG A 123 19.06 0.83 6.43
N TRP A 124 19.27 0.28 7.62
CA TRP A 124 18.87 -1.09 7.99
C TRP A 124 17.37 -1.35 7.75
N PHE A 125 16.53 -0.33 7.95
CA PHE A 125 15.09 -0.44 7.74
C PHE A 125 14.75 -0.66 6.26
N SER A 126 15.45 0.03 5.35
CA SER A 126 15.33 -0.19 3.91
C SER A 126 15.73 -1.61 3.50
N TYR A 127 16.80 -2.16 4.08
CA TYR A 127 17.20 -3.55 3.82
C TYR A 127 16.16 -4.55 4.32
N LEU A 128 15.61 -4.34 5.53
CA LEU A 128 14.55 -5.18 6.07
C LEU A 128 13.30 -5.15 5.18
N LEU A 129 12.93 -3.96 4.71
CA LEU A 129 11.78 -3.81 3.81
C LEU A 129 12.00 -4.52 2.46
N LEU A 130 13.16 -4.32 1.84
CA LEU A 130 13.50 -4.90 0.54
C LEU A 130 13.64 -6.44 0.60
N ILE A 131 14.29 -6.97 1.63
CA ILE A 131 14.64 -8.41 1.70
C ILE A 131 13.48 -9.23 2.26
N ALA A 132 12.78 -8.73 3.28
CA ALA A 132 11.79 -9.53 4.00
C ALA A 132 10.35 -9.06 3.72
N VAL A 133 10.07 -7.78 3.94
CA VAL A 133 8.67 -7.30 4.03
C VAL A 133 8.02 -7.23 2.65
N TYR A 134 8.69 -6.63 1.66
CA TYR A 134 8.13 -6.48 0.31
C TYR A 134 7.95 -7.81 -0.43
N PRO A 135 8.92 -8.75 -0.42
CA PRO A 135 8.72 -10.05 -1.04
C PRO A 135 7.59 -10.83 -0.35
N ALA A 136 7.52 -10.79 0.99
CA ALA A 136 6.44 -11.45 1.74
C ALA A 136 5.07 -10.85 1.40
N PHE A 137 4.95 -9.52 1.34
CA PHE A 137 3.70 -8.85 1.01
C PHE A 137 3.28 -9.07 -0.44
N LEU A 138 4.21 -8.95 -1.41
CA LEU A 138 3.91 -9.21 -2.82
C LEU A 138 3.46 -10.66 -3.06
N THR A 139 4.12 -11.63 -2.43
CA THR A 139 3.75 -13.05 -2.55
C THR A 139 2.37 -13.31 -1.95
N MET A 140 2.09 -12.71 -0.79
CA MET A 140 0.79 -12.83 -0.13
C MET A 140 -0.33 -12.16 -0.94
N PHE A 141 -0.15 -10.91 -1.37
CA PHE A 141 -1.12 -10.20 -2.20
C PHE A 141 -1.32 -10.88 -3.56
N GLY A 142 -0.27 -11.49 -4.12
CA GLY A 142 -0.31 -12.29 -5.33
C GLY A 142 -1.25 -13.50 -5.23
N ARG A 143 -1.38 -14.07 -4.03
CA ARG A 143 -2.20 -15.26 -3.74
C ARG A 143 -3.53 -14.94 -3.05
N LEU A 144 -3.88 -13.67 -2.89
CA LEU A 144 -5.11 -13.29 -2.21
C LEU A 144 -6.35 -13.73 -3.01
N ARG A 145 -7.28 -14.42 -2.35
CA ARG A 145 -8.59 -14.80 -2.90
C ARG A 145 -9.70 -14.17 -2.05
N TYR A 146 -10.70 -13.58 -2.70
CA TYR A 146 -11.86 -12.99 -2.04
C TYR A 146 -12.99 -14.01 -1.93
N LYS A 147 -13.85 -13.85 -0.91
CA LYS A 147 -15.15 -14.54 -0.84
C LYS A 147 -16.09 -13.87 -1.85
N ASP A 148 -16.71 -14.67 -2.71
CA ASP A 148 -17.82 -14.23 -3.58
C ASP A 148 -19.01 -13.70 -2.77
#